data_AF-A0A124FMS4-F1
#
_entry.id   AF-A0A124FMS4-F1
#
_cell.length_a   1.000
_cell.length_b   1.000
_cell.length_c   1.000
_cell.angle_alpha   90.00
_cell.angle_beta   90.00
_cell.angle_gamma   90.00
#
_symmetry.space_group_name_H-M   'P 1'
#
loop_
_entity.id
_entity.type
_entity.pdbx_description
1 polymer ?
#
loop_
_entity_poly.entity_id
_entity_poly.type
_entity_poly.pdbx_seq_one_letter_code
_entity_poly.pdbx_strand_id
1 'polypeptide(L)' 'MDVMTLRIVFMGSPDFSLPTLKALESHFNVVGVVTQPDRPAGRGR' A
#
# COMPACT_ATOMS: atom_id res chain seq x y z
N MET A 1 -14.20 -14.58 12.32
CA MET A 1 -13.33 -14.87 11.16
C MET A 1 -11.93 -14.46 11.54
N ASP A 2 -10.93 -15.30 11.30
CA ASP A 2 -9.54 -14.90 11.53
C ASP A 2 -9.12 -13.88 10.47
N VAL A 3 -8.91 -12.64 10.88
CA VAL A 3 -8.54 -11.53 10.00
C VAL A 3 -7.18 -11.75 9.32
N MET A 4 -6.30 -12.57 9.90
CA MET A 4 -5.03 -12.94 9.29
C MET A 4 -5.19 -13.92 8.12
N THR A 5 -6.34 -14.59 7.97
CA THR A 5 -6.62 -15.44 6.80
C THR A 5 -7.13 -14.64 5.60
N LEU A 6 -7.59 -13.40 5.80
CA LEU A 6 -8.05 -12.53 4.74
C LEU A 6 -6.87 -12.02 3.93
N ARG A 7 -6.84 -12.43 2.66
CA ARG A 7 -5.84 -12.01 1.69
C ARG A 7 -6.29 -10.70 1.04
N ILE A 8 -5.51 -9.65 1.22
CA ILE A 8 -5.82 -8.32 0.66
C ILE A 8 -4.71 -7.82 -0.25
N VAL A 9 -5.08 -6.99 -1.22
CA VAL A 9 -4.15 -6.23 -2.06
C VAL A 9 -4.28 -4.76 -1.69
N PHE A 10 -3.15 -4.10 -1.44
CA PHE A 10 -3.10 -2.67 -1.19
C PHE A 10 -2.81 -1.92 -2.50
N MET A 11 -3.54 -0.84 -2.78
CA MET A 11 -3.32 0.00 -3.96
C MET A 11 -3.17 1.46 -3.51
N GLY A 12 -1.99 2.06 -3.71
CA GLY A 12 -1.68 3.39 -3.19
C GLY A 12 -0.55 4.09 -3.94
N SER A 13 -0.42 5.40 -3.74
CA SER A 13 0.67 6.24 -4.30
C SER A 13 1.53 6.80 -3.15
N PRO A 14 2.80 7.17 -3.36
CA PRO A 14 3.78 7.28 -2.28
C PRO A 14 3.49 8.43 -1.28
N ASP A 15 4.33 8.53 -0.25
CA ASP A 15 4.28 9.40 0.93
C ASP A 15 3.02 9.29 1.80
N PHE A 16 1.84 9.60 1.26
CA PHE A 16 0.59 9.62 2.02
C PHE A 16 0.07 8.21 2.37
N SER A 17 0.35 7.22 1.52
CA SER A 17 -0.25 5.88 1.63
C SER A 17 0.52 4.93 2.57
N LEU A 18 1.75 5.27 2.96
CA LEU A 18 2.63 4.40 3.74
C LEU A 18 2.11 4.09 5.16
N PRO A 19 1.56 5.05 5.93
CA PRO A 19 1.00 4.75 7.25
C PRO A 19 -0.18 3.77 7.18
N THR A 20 -1.01 3.87 6.14
CA THR A 20 -2.14 2.96 5.93
C THR A 20 -1.67 1.55 5.59
N LEU A 21 -0.68 1.40 4.72
CA LEU A 21 -0.10 0.09 4.40
C LEU A 21 0.41 -0.62 5.66
N LYS A 22 1.17 0.08 6.50
CA LYS A 22 1.71 -0.47 7.75
C LYS A 22 0.62 -0.92 8.73
N ALA A 23 -0.45 -0.13 8.85
CA ALA A 23 -1.58 -0.49 9.69
C ALA A 23 -2.36 -1.70 9.14
N LEU A 24 -2.45 -1.85 7.82
CA LEU A 24 -3.12 -3.01 7.21
C LEU A 24 -2.28 -4.29 7.37
N GLU A 25 -0.96 -4.19 7.20
CA GLU A 25 -0.04 -5.33 7.37
C GLU A 25 -0.06 -5.90 8.79
N SER A 26 -0.31 -5.08 9.82
CA SER A 26 -0.40 -5.56 11.21
C SER A 26 -1.69 -6.33 11.54
N HIS A 27 -2.69 -6.30 10.66
CA HIS A 27 -4.01 -6.86 10.92
C HIS A 27 -4.52 -7.84 9.86
N PHE A 28 -3.95 -7.82 8.65
CA PHE A 28 -4.40 -8.59 7.50
C PHE A 28 -3.21 -9.20 6.74
N ASN A 29 -3.48 -10.27 5.99
CA ASN A 29 -2.49 -10.85 5.10
C ASN A 29 -2.43 -10.05 3.79
N VAL A 30 -1.58 -9.02 3.76
CA VAL A 30 -1.31 -8.23 2.56
C VAL A 30 -0.45 -9.06 1.60
N VAL A 31 -1.06 -9.55 0.53
CA VAL A 31 -0.39 -10.47 -0.43
C VAL A 31 0.16 -9.76 -1.67
N GLY A 32 -0.08 -8.45 -1.79
CA GLY A 32 0.41 -7.66 -2.91
C GLY A 32 0.20 -6.16 -2.72
N VAL A 33 1.05 -5.39 -3.38
CA VAL A 33 0.99 -3.92 -3.42
C VAL A 33 0.99 -3.48 -4.88
N VAL A 34 0.05 -2.61 -5.23
CA VAL A 34 0.03 -1.91 -6.52
C VAL A 34 0.34 -0.45 -6.28
N THR A 35 1.38 0.05 -6.93
CA THR A 35 1.78 1.45 -6.90
C THR A 35 1.88 2.00 -8.30
N GLN A 36 1.85 3.33 -8.42
CA GLN A 36 2.21 3.96 -9.68
C GLN A 36 3.70 3.71 -9.97
N PRO A 37 4.09 3.52 -11.24
CA PRO A 37 5.49 3.50 -11.63
C PRO A 37 6.18 4.78 -11.17
N ASP A 38 7.48 4.70 -10.90
CA ASP A 38 8.28 5.86 -10.58
C ASP A 38 8.14 6.91 -11.70
N ARG A 39 7.87 8.15 -11.29
CA ARG A 39 7.79 9.31 -12.18
C ARG A 39 8.62 10.44 -11.59
N PRO A 40 9.19 11.32 -12.42
CA PRO A 40 9.85 12.52 -11.94
C PRO A 40 8.92 13.29 -10.99
N ALA A 41 9.39 13.52 -9.77
CA ALA A 41 8.69 14.34 -8.80
C ALA A 41 9.10 15.80 -8.99
N GLY A 42 8.12 16.70 -9.05
CA GLY A 42 8.35 18.12 -9.33
C GLY A 42 7.57 18.60 -10.54
N ARG A 43 6.98 19.79 -10.45
CA ARG A 43 6.27 20.40 -11.58
C ARG A 43 7.31 21.03 -12.51
N GLY A 44 7.71 20.30 -13.54
CA GLY A 44 8.39 20.86 -14.72
C GLY A 44 9.92 21.03 -14.68
N ARG A 45 10.61 20.67 -13.59
CA ARG A 45 12.08 20.45 -13.49
C ARG A 45 12.39 19.58 -12.29
#